data_AF-A0A4D8QUH7-F1
#
_entry.id   AF-A0A4D8QUH7-F1
#
_cell.length_a   1.000
_cell.length_b   1.000
_cell.length_c   1.000
_cell.angle_alpha   90.00
_cell.angle_beta   90.00
_cell.angle_gamma   90.00
#
_symmetry.space_group_name_H-M   'P 1'
#
loop_
_entity.id
_entity.type
_entity.pdbx_description
1 polymer ?
#
loop_
_entity_poly.entity_id
_entity_poly.type
_entity_poly.pdbx_seq_one_letter_code
_entity_poly.pdbx_strand_id
1 'polypeptide(L)'
;MQGWTEGYVGGIGYIHAFYRELSPALLSFALTLRGWRSPMDLAGSFACAEIGCGHGVSSAVLAGCHPDARFEAVDFNPGHIAGAQRLAAEAGLGNAAFLEESFAEYAQGGGKDLDIVTLHGVWSWVSAENRAILVEMLKRRLKPGGLVFVSYNALPGTLAYMPLRRVLVEHCADRTGPLPERIDEAVAFASRLTALNAGWFAQADALPARLDSLKRKSPNYIAHEYLNRDWTAFYHADVARELAAAKLDFAGPAVPMEQMDELSLPPDALPLLAEARDPAYRETLRDLLTNRAFRRDLFVKGAERLTAAERRERLRATRFALLVPPDDLPEVVLAPVGRVPLPQDLHGPLAEALAAGTPTLAELSALPALARHGEEAVLRALMILTSLALVAPALPEAGQAGRALQADRFNAAILDRNRRDDTLDTLASPVLGSGVAVSRLEALFLLARRRGADPAATAWEALSADGLALSRDGARLDGEEANLAELRARFDRFTRLRLPTLSRLGVA
;
A
#
# COMPACT_ATOMS: atom_id res chain seq x y z
N MET A 1 9.41 -16.60 -30.25
CA MET A 1 10.36 -16.91 -29.16
C MET A 1 9.67 -16.60 -27.86
N GLN A 2 9.44 -17.59 -26.99
CA GLN A 2 9.01 -17.33 -25.62
C GLN A 2 10.20 -16.62 -24.93
N GLY A 3 10.05 -15.34 -24.62
CA GLY A 3 11.06 -14.58 -23.87
C GLY A 3 11.05 -15.01 -22.41
N TRP A 4 12.16 -14.80 -21.71
CA TRP A 4 12.33 -15.04 -20.26
C TRP A 4 11.33 -14.28 -19.38
N THR A 5 10.53 -13.38 -19.95
CA THR A 5 9.60 -12.52 -19.22
C THR A 5 8.25 -13.17 -18.91
N GLU A 6 8.03 -14.44 -19.24
CA GLU A 6 6.81 -15.22 -18.95
C GLU A 6 5.45 -14.58 -19.38
N GLY A 7 5.46 -13.57 -20.26
CA GLY A 7 4.25 -12.82 -20.66
C GLY A 7 4.12 -11.43 -20.03
N TYR A 8 5.02 -11.06 -19.11
CA TYR A 8 5.25 -9.70 -18.65
C TYR A 8 5.96 -8.87 -19.73
N VAL A 9 5.61 -7.60 -19.81
CA VAL A 9 6.27 -6.65 -20.71
C VAL A 9 7.64 -6.26 -20.11
N GLY A 10 8.69 -6.97 -20.51
CA GLY A 10 10.07 -6.65 -20.14
C GLY A 10 10.70 -5.54 -21.00
N GLY A 11 11.78 -4.93 -20.50
CA GLY A 11 12.58 -3.92 -21.20
C GLY A 11 12.39 -2.48 -20.72
N ILE A 12 11.59 -2.25 -19.67
CA ILE A 12 11.31 -0.93 -19.11
C ILE A 12 11.23 -1.04 -17.57
N GLY A 13 11.87 -0.12 -16.84
CA GLY A 13 11.93 -0.14 -15.36
C GLY A 13 10.57 0.13 -14.68
N TYR A 14 10.22 -0.73 -13.72
CA TYR A 14 9.02 -0.65 -12.88
C TYR A 14 9.13 0.50 -11.86
N ILE A 15 8.02 0.90 -11.23
CA ILE A 15 8.02 1.97 -10.22
C ILE A 15 8.65 1.49 -8.90
N HIS A 16 9.36 2.37 -8.21
CA HIS A 16 9.75 2.16 -6.82
C HIS A 16 8.58 2.61 -5.95
N ALA A 17 7.85 1.66 -5.35
CA ALA A 17 6.64 1.96 -4.60
C ALA A 17 6.59 1.21 -3.26
N PHE A 18 6.19 1.92 -2.22
CA PHE A 18 5.84 1.35 -0.92
C PHE A 18 4.33 1.14 -0.81
N TYR A 19 3.90 -0.05 -0.40
CA TYR A 19 2.49 -0.37 -0.17
C TYR A 19 2.22 -0.58 1.32
N ARG A 20 1.61 0.43 1.96
CA ARG A 20 1.31 0.40 3.41
C ARG A 20 0.39 -0.75 3.82
N GLU A 21 -0.43 -1.25 2.89
CA GLU A 21 -1.34 -2.37 3.10
C GLU A 21 -0.60 -3.67 3.43
N LEU A 22 0.70 -3.75 3.15
CA LEU A 22 1.54 -4.88 3.51
C LEU A 22 2.04 -4.81 4.96
N SER A 23 1.72 -3.74 5.70
CA SER A 23 2.13 -3.55 7.09
C SER A 23 1.60 -4.66 7.99
N PRO A 24 2.47 -5.40 8.72
CA PRO A 24 2.08 -6.40 9.71
C PRO A 24 1.07 -5.87 10.75
N ALA A 25 1.25 -4.64 11.21
CA ALA A 25 0.38 -4.02 12.20
C ALA A 25 -1.04 -3.77 11.64
N LEU A 26 -1.14 -3.27 10.39
CA LEU A 26 -2.42 -3.05 9.73
C LEU A 26 -3.14 -4.37 9.42
N LEU A 27 -2.41 -5.36 8.92
CA LEU A 27 -2.93 -6.70 8.66
C LEU A 27 -3.45 -7.37 9.95
N SER A 28 -2.70 -7.26 11.05
CA SER A 28 -3.09 -7.77 12.37
C SER A 28 -4.37 -7.10 12.90
N PHE A 29 -4.45 -5.78 12.73
CA PHE A 29 -5.64 -5.01 13.11
C PHE A 29 -6.87 -5.45 12.30
N ALA A 30 -6.74 -5.55 10.97
CA ALA A 30 -7.82 -5.99 10.08
C ALA A 30 -8.32 -7.42 10.39
N LEU A 31 -7.43 -8.35 10.75
CA LEU A 31 -7.81 -9.69 11.22
C LEU A 31 -8.57 -9.64 12.55
N THR A 32 -8.08 -8.85 13.50
CA THR A 32 -8.68 -8.73 14.84
C THR A 32 -10.09 -8.13 14.74
N LEU A 33 -10.31 -7.16 13.85
CA LEU A 33 -11.64 -6.62 13.57
C LEU A 33 -12.63 -7.72 13.15
N ARG A 34 -12.18 -8.72 12.38
CA ARG A 34 -12.99 -9.89 11.95
C ARG A 34 -12.96 -11.06 12.94
N GLY A 35 -12.32 -10.90 14.10
CA GLY A 35 -12.27 -11.92 15.16
C GLY A 35 -11.36 -13.11 14.82
N TRP A 36 -10.33 -12.90 14.00
CA TRP A 36 -9.29 -13.90 13.75
C TRP A 36 -8.07 -13.67 14.62
N ARG A 37 -7.44 -14.75 15.08
CA ARG A 37 -6.13 -14.67 15.71
C ARG A 37 -5.08 -14.34 14.65
N SER A 38 -4.32 -13.27 14.88
CA SER A 38 -3.18 -12.91 14.03
C SER A 38 -2.03 -13.91 14.21
N PRO A 39 -1.36 -14.35 13.14
CA PRO A 39 -0.16 -15.18 13.24
C PRO A 39 1.09 -14.39 13.66
N MET A 40 1.00 -13.06 13.67
CA MET A 40 2.14 -12.18 13.90
C MET A 40 2.26 -11.83 15.38
N ASP A 41 3.44 -12.09 15.95
CA ASP A 41 3.89 -11.39 17.14
C ASP A 41 4.57 -10.07 16.72
N LEU A 42 3.85 -8.96 16.83
CA LEU A 42 4.32 -7.63 16.44
C LEU A 42 5.46 -7.10 17.32
N ALA A 43 5.73 -7.72 18.48
CA ALA A 43 6.87 -7.42 19.34
C ALA A 43 8.02 -8.42 19.17
N GLY A 44 7.82 -9.48 18.38
CA GLY A 44 8.75 -10.60 18.26
C GLY A 44 9.02 -10.99 16.80
N SER A 45 9.35 -12.27 16.61
CA SER A 45 9.75 -12.79 15.30
C SER A 45 8.56 -13.33 14.50
N PHE A 46 8.51 -12.98 13.23
CA PHE A 46 7.65 -13.63 12.22
C PHE A 46 8.40 -13.73 10.89
N ALA A 47 7.92 -14.56 9.98
CA ALA A 47 8.45 -14.70 8.63
C ALA A 47 7.43 -14.24 7.58
N CYS A 48 7.84 -13.31 6.73
CA CYS A 48 7.02 -12.74 5.67
C CYS A 48 7.66 -12.99 4.30
N ALA A 49 6.86 -13.35 3.30
CA ALA A 49 7.29 -13.34 1.91
C ALA A 49 6.46 -12.36 1.06
N GLU A 50 7.13 -11.50 0.31
CA GLU A 50 6.53 -10.66 -0.72
C GLU A 50 6.81 -11.28 -2.09
N ILE A 51 5.75 -11.77 -2.73
CA ILE A 51 5.84 -12.43 -4.03
C ILE A 51 5.51 -11.42 -5.12
N GLY A 52 6.38 -11.31 -6.12
CA GLY A 52 6.33 -10.24 -7.14
C GLY A 52 6.71 -8.89 -6.55
N CYS A 53 7.83 -8.82 -5.83
CA CYS A 53 8.20 -7.65 -5.04
C CYS A 53 8.66 -6.44 -5.88
N GLY A 54 8.84 -6.60 -7.20
CA GLY A 54 9.45 -5.57 -8.04
C GLY A 54 10.80 -5.15 -7.45
N HIS A 55 10.99 -3.84 -7.31
CA HIS A 55 12.20 -3.24 -6.70
C HIS A 55 12.37 -3.51 -5.18
N GLY A 56 11.48 -4.28 -4.55
CA GLY A 56 11.64 -4.75 -3.16
C GLY A 56 11.49 -3.66 -2.09
N VAL A 57 10.95 -2.49 -2.45
CA VAL A 57 10.87 -1.32 -1.55
C VAL A 57 10.03 -1.63 -0.31
N SER A 58 8.87 -2.28 -0.47
CA SER A 58 7.99 -2.63 0.66
C SER A 58 8.69 -3.56 1.65
N SER A 59 9.24 -4.69 1.19
CA SER A 59 10.02 -5.59 2.03
C SER A 59 11.24 -4.91 2.67
N ALA A 60 11.95 -4.03 1.98
CA ALA A 60 13.10 -3.32 2.54
C ALA A 60 12.69 -2.38 3.69
N VAL A 61 11.63 -1.59 3.49
CA VAL A 61 11.09 -0.67 4.51
C VAL A 61 10.58 -1.46 5.72
N LEU A 62 9.79 -2.53 5.48
CA LEU A 62 9.26 -3.36 6.56
C LEU A 62 10.37 -4.09 7.31
N ALA A 63 11.38 -4.61 6.62
CA ALA A 63 12.57 -5.17 7.26
C ALA A 63 13.28 -4.12 8.12
N GLY A 64 13.42 -2.89 7.64
CA GLY A 64 13.95 -1.75 8.42
C GLY A 64 13.16 -1.45 9.70
N CYS A 65 11.89 -1.83 9.77
CA CYS A 65 11.05 -1.62 10.96
C CYS A 65 11.04 -2.81 11.95
N HIS A 66 11.36 -4.03 11.49
CA HIS A 66 11.15 -5.28 12.25
C HIS A 66 12.44 -6.11 12.34
N PRO A 67 13.36 -5.80 13.27
CA PRO A 67 14.69 -6.43 13.34
C PRO A 67 14.65 -7.94 13.62
N ASP A 68 13.66 -8.41 14.35
CA ASP A 68 13.52 -9.82 14.72
C ASP A 68 12.71 -10.64 13.69
N ALA A 69 12.11 -9.99 12.70
CA ALA A 69 11.36 -10.64 11.64
C ALA A 69 12.23 -10.95 10.42
N ARG A 70 11.89 -12.02 9.70
CA ARG A 70 12.56 -12.44 8.46
C ARG A 70 11.69 -12.07 7.25
N PHE A 71 12.30 -11.48 6.24
CA PHE A 71 11.65 -11.12 4.98
C PHE A 71 12.29 -11.87 3.81
N GLU A 72 11.45 -12.41 2.93
CA GLU A 72 11.82 -12.99 1.64
C GLU A 72 11.08 -12.21 0.55
N ALA A 73 11.79 -11.53 -0.35
CA ALA A 73 11.22 -10.72 -1.42
C ALA A 73 11.63 -11.29 -2.77
N VAL A 74 10.66 -11.71 -3.58
CA VAL A 74 10.88 -12.54 -4.77
C VAL A 74 10.38 -11.82 -6.01
N ASP A 75 11.24 -11.71 -7.04
CA ASP A 75 10.89 -11.18 -8.36
C ASP A 75 11.79 -11.82 -9.42
N PHE A 76 11.24 -12.13 -10.59
CA PHE A 76 12.01 -12.75 -11.68
C PHE A 76 12.90 -11.75 -12.44
N ASN A 77 12.78 -10.45 -12.18
CA ASN A 77 13.55 -9.44 -12.90
C ASN A 77 14.90 -9.18 -12.19
N PRO A 78 16.05 -9.53 -12.82
CA PRO A 78 17.36 -9.38 -12.19
C PRO A 78 17.73 -7.92 -11.91
N GLY A 79 17.24 -6.97 -12.71
CA GLY A 79 17.49 -5.55 -12.51
C GLY A 79 16.80 -5.02 -11.24
N HIS A 80 15.58 -5.49 -10.98
CA HIS A 80 14.86 -5.16 -9.76
C HIS A 80 15.59 -5.70 -8.52
N ILE A 81 15.92 -6.98 -8.52
CA ILE A 81 16.57 -7.66 -7.39
C ILE A 81 17.96 -7.11 -7.12
N ALA A 82 18.77 -6.85 -8.16
CA ALA A 82 20.08 -6.24 -7.98
C ALA A 82 19.97 -4.85 -7.31
N GLY A 83 18.94 -4.06 -7.65
CA GLY A 83 18.66 -2.77 -7.01
C GLY A 83 18.28 -2.91 -5.53
N ALA A 84 17.42 -3.88 -5.23
CA ALA A 84 16.96 -4.16 -3.87
C ALA A 84 18.11 -4.68 -2.97
N GLN A 85 18.95 -5.58 -3.49
CA GLN A 85 20.14 -6.09 -2.79
C GLN A 85 21.15 -4.97 -2.48
N ARG A 86 21.37 -4.03 -3.41
CA ARG A 86 22.21 -2.84 -3.13
C ARG A 86 21.65 -2.00 -1.99
N LEU A 87 20.34 -1.71 -2.02
CA LEU A 87 19.69 -0.96 -0.94
C LEU A 87 19.81 -1.69 0.40
N ALA A 88 19.59 -3.01 0.42
CA ALA A 88 19.72 -3.83 1.62
C ALA A 88 21.14 -3.80 2.20
N ALA A 89 22.16 -3.87 1.34
CA ALA A 89 23.56 -3.77 1.75
C ALA A 89 23.90 -2.37 2.29
N GLU A 90 23.48 -1.31 1.60
CA GLU A 90 23.65 0.09 2.03
C GLU A 90 23.01 0.36 3.40
N ALA A 91 21.81 -0.18 3.62
CA ALA A 91 21.04 -0.03 4.85
C ALA A 91 21.45 -1.02 5.98
N GLY A 92 22.29 -2.01 5.68
CA GLY A 92 22.67 -3.06 6.63
C GLY A 92 21.52 -3.98 7.04
N LEU A 93 20.60 -4.29 6.13
CA LEU A 93 19.47 -5.19 6.35
C LEU A 93 19.93 -6.66 6.32
N GLY A 94 20.20 -7.23 7.50
CA GLY A 94 20.56 -8.64 7.65
C GLY A 94 19.37 -9.61 7.71
N ASN A 95 18.15 -9.08 7.78
CA ASN A 95 16.92 -9.84 7.99
C ASN A 95 16.01 -9.91 6.75
N ALA A 96 16.47 -9.40 5.60
CA ALA A 96 15.75 -9.44 4.33
C ALA A 96 16.59 -10.12 3.24
N ALA A 97 16.00 -11.11 2.57
CA ALA A 97 16.57 -11.76 1.39
C ALA A 97 15.79 -11.32 0.14
N PHE A 98 16.51 -10.84 -0.87
CA PHE A 98 15.96 -10.47 -2.18
C PHE A 98 16.41 -11.50 -3.21
N LEU A 99 15.45 -12.23 -3.77
CA LEU A 99 15.66 -13.44 -4.56
C LEU A 99 15.22 -13.21 -6.01
N GLU A 100 16.15 -13.44 -6.93
CA GLU A 100 15.88 -13.46 -8.37
C GLU A 100 15.42 -14.85 -8.75
N GLU A 101 14.11 -15.06 -8.68
CA GLU A 101 13.48 -16.36 -8.90
C GLU A 101 12.10 -16.13 -9.54
N SER A 102 11.74 -16.99 -10.49
CA SER A 102 10.35 -17.18 -10.92
C SER A 102 9.50 -17.78 -9.78
N PHE A 103 8.18 -17.74 -9.93
CA PHE A 103 7.30 -18.40 -8.97
C PHE A 103 7.55 -19.91 -8.90
N ALA A 104 7.89 -20.53 -10.04
CA ALA A 104 8.18 -21.96 -10.11
C ALA A 104 9.46 -22.31 -9.33
N GLU A 105 10.53 -21.54 -9.50
CA GLU A 105 11.80 -21.74 -8.79
C GLU A 105 11.61 -21.56 -7.28
N TYR A 106 10.98 -20.46 -6.85
CA TYR A 106 10.72 -20.21 -5.43
C TYR A 106 9.82 -21.26 -4.80
N ALA A 107 8.82 -21.76 -5.54
CA ALA A 107 7.92 -22.83 -5.10
C ALA A 107 8.62 -24.20 -5.02
N GLN A 108 9.69 -24.43 -5.78
CA GLN A 108 10.50 -25.65 -5.72
C GLN A 108 11.60 -25.58 -4.66
N GLY A 109 11.98 -24.37 -4.24
CA GLY A 109 12.98 -24.13 -3.20
C GLY A 109 12.63 -24.74 -1.83
N GLY A 110 13.65 -25.13 -1.08
CA GLY A 110 13.54 -25.68 0.28
C GLY A 110 13.52 -24.63 1.40
N GLY A 111 12.99 -23.44 1.13
CA GLY A 111 12.97 -22.34 2.09
C GLY A 111 12.17 -22.65 3.36
N LYS A 112 12.41 -21.87 4.43
CA LYS A 112 11.71 -22.03 5.72
C LYS A 112 10.23 -21.65 5.61
N ASP A 113 9.42 -22.17 6.52
CA ASP A 113 7.99 -21.84 6.59
C ASP A 113 7.74 -20.35 6.90
N LEU A 114 6.59 -19.88 6.43
CA LEU A 114 6.18 -18.48 6.42
C LEU A 114 4.92 -18.28 7.28
N ASP A 115 4.88 -17.16 8.01
CA ASP A 115 3.70 -16.72 8.77
C ASP A 115 2.78 -15.86 7.90
N ILE A 116 3.36 -15.10 6.97
CA ILE A 116 2.66 -14.18 6.08
C ILE A 116 3.18 -14.36 4.65
N VAL A 117 2.27 -14.35 3.68
CA VAL A 117 2.60 -14.17 2.26
C VAL A 117 1.78 -13.02 1.69
N THR A 118 2.43 -12.11 0.97
CA THR A 118 1.77 -10.97 0.33
C THR A 118 1.90 -11.04 -1.19
N LEU A 119 0.77 -10.91 -1.88
CA LEU A 119 0.63 -10.94 -3.34
C LEU A 119 -0.06 -9.64 -3.78
N HIS A 120 0.69 -8.53 -3.81
CA HIS A 120 0.16 -7.24 -4.24
C HIS A 120 0.43 -7.01 -5.73
N GLY A 121 -0.61 -6.82 -6.53
CA GLY A 121 -0.44 -6.56 -7.97
C GLY A 121 0.07 -7.77 -8.75
N VAL A 122 -0.15 -8.98 -8.24
CA VAL A 122 0.28 -10.24 -8.90
C VAL A 122 -0.91 -11.00 -9.47
N TRP A 123 -1.93 -11.28 -8.67
CA TRP A 123 -2.95 -12.29 -8.98
C TRP A 123 -3.70 -12.04 -10.31
N SER A 124 -4.03 -10.77 -10.60
CA SER A 124 -4.67 -10.37 -11.85
C SER A 124 -3.76 -10.36 -13.07
N TRP A 125 -2.46 -10.45 -12.89
CA TRP A 125 -1.43 -10.20 -13.91
C TRP A 125 -0.67 -11.46 -14.32
N VAL A 126 -1.10 -12.62 -13.85
CA VAL A 126 -0.43 -13.90 -14.07
C VAL A 126 -1.39 -14.94 -14.65
N SER A 127 -0.82 -15.88 -15.40
CA SER A 127 -1.55 -16.99 -16.01
C SER A 127 -2.18 -17.90 -14.95
N ALA A 128 -3.18 -18.70 -15.34
CA ALA A 128 -3.76 -19.73 -14.46
C ALA A 128 -2.73 -20.77 -13.99
N GLU A 129 -1.72 -21.07 -14.82
CA GLU A 129 -0.60 -21.94 -14.48
C GLU A 129 0.24 -21.34 -13.35
N ASN A 130 0.62 -20.07 -13.46
CA ASN A 130 1.37 -19.37 -12.40
C ASN A 130 0.55 -19.24 -11.12
N ARG A 131 -0.77 -19.03 -11.20
CA ARG A 131 -1.64 -19.08 -10.01
C ARG A 131 -1.66 -20.47 -9.36
N ALA A 132 -1.72 -21.55 -10.14
CA ALA A 132 -1.65 -22.91 -9.61
C ALA A 132 -0.33 -23.18 -8.88
N ILE A 133 0.80 -22.70 -9.42
CA ILE A 133 2.12 -22.77 -8.77
C ILE A 133 2.11 -22.02 -7.43
N LEU A 134 1.57 -20.80 -7.41
CA LEU A 134 1.45 -19.98 -6.20
C LEU A 134 0.58 -20.67 -5.14
N VAL A 135 -0.57 -21.23 -5.53
CA VAL A 135 -1.45 -22.00 -4.62
C VAL A 135 -0.71 -23.19 -4.02
N GLU A 136 0.03 -23.95 -4.83
CA GLU A 136 0.79 -25.11 -4.33
C GLU A 136 1.98 -24.68 -3.44
N MET A 137 2.59 -23.52 -3.70
CA MET A 137 3.58 -22.91 -2.81
C MET A 137 2.95 -22.54 -1.46
N LEU A 138 1.83 -21.84 -1.45
CA LEU A 138 1.09 -21.46 -0.22
C LEU A 138 0.68 -22.70 0.59
N LYS A 139 0.25 -23.76 -0.10
CA LYS A 139 -0.11 -25.03 0.53
C LYS A 139 1.07 -25.67 1.26
N ARG A 140 2.29 -25.55 0.73
CA ARG A 140 3.51 -26.16 1.30
C ARG A 140 4.20 -25.28 2.34
N ARG A 141 4.40 -23.98 2.04
CA ARG A 141 5.27 -23.07 2.80
C ARG A 141 4.55 -22.24 3.86
N LEU A 142 3.24 -21.99 3.71
CA LEU A 142 2.48 -21.21 4.70
C LEU A 142 2.15 -22.08 5.91
N LYS A 143 2.49 -21.62 7.11
CA LYS A 143 2.18 -22.32 8.35
C LYS A 143 0.67 -22.44 8.61
N PRO A 144 0.23 -23.44 9.39
CA PRO A 144 -1.09 -23.39 10.02
C PRO A 144 -1.26 -22.08 10.81
N GLY A 145 -2.42 -21.44 10.67
CA GLY A 145 -2.69 -20.09 11.19
C GLY A 145 -2.11 -18.95 10.36
N GLY A 146 -1.30 -19.24 9.35
CA GLY A 146 -0.65 -18.24 8.50
C GLY A 146 -1.63 -17.40 7.67
N LEU A 147 -1.18 -16.22 7.28
CA LEU A 147 -1.94 -15.20 6.57
C LEU A 147 -1.48 -15.06 5.12
N VAL A 148 -2.43 -14.87 4.21
CA VAL A 148 -2.18 -14.39 2.85
C VAL A 148 -2.90 -13.07 2.64
N PHE A 149 -2.16 -12.05 2.25
CA PHE A 149 -2.73 -10.84 1.65
C PHE A 149 -2.68 -10.99 0.12
N VAL A 150 -3.80 -10.76 -0.57
CA VAL A 150 -3.86 -10.79 -2.03
C VAL A 150 -4.65 -9.60 -2.56
N SER A 151 -4.12 -8.94 -3.59
CA SER A 151 -4.85 -7.90 -4.32
C SER A 151 -5.09 -8.28 -5.78
N TYR A 152 -6.26 -7.88 -6.30
CA TYR A 152 -6.69 -8.24 -7.65
C TYR A 152 -7.78 -7.30 -8.18
N ASN A 153 -7.81 -7.13 -9.51
CA ASN A 153 -8.91 -6.48 -10.22
C ASN A 153 -10.18 -7.31 -10.09
N ALA A 154 -11.28 -6.65 -9.72
CA ALA A 154 -12.52 -7.30 -9.33
C ALA A 154 -13.68 -6.97 -10.28
N LEU A 155 -14.53 -7.96 -10.52
CA LEU A 155 -15.78 -7.80 -11.25
C LEU A 155 -16.93 -7.48 -10.26
N PRO A 156 -17.90 -6.65 -10.68
CA PRO A 156 -18.09 -6.11 -12.03
C PRO A 156 -17.33 -4.79 -12.29
N GLY A 157 -16.76 -4.14 -11.28
CA GLY A 157 -16.27 -2.75 -11.42
C GLY A 157 -15.16 -2.56 -12.46
N THR A 158 -14.33 -3.58 -12.69
CA THR A 158 -13.32 -3.55 -13.77
C THR A 158 -13.93 -3.65 -15.18
N LEU A 159 -15.15 -4.20 -15.34
CA LEU A 159 -15.78 -4.45 -16.65
C LEU A 159 -15.88 -3.16 -17.49
N ALA A 160 -16.16 -2.04 -16.82
CA ALA A 160 -16.28 -0.71 -17.43
C ALA A 160 -14.99 -0.22 -18.12
N TYR A 161 -13.84 -0.87 -17.93
CA TYR A 161 -12.57 -0.48 -18.56
C TYR A 161 -11.98 -1.55 -19.49
N MET A 162 -12.61 -2.72 -19.56
CA MET A 162 -12.09 -3.83 -20.38
C MET A 162 -12.03 -3.51 -21.88
N PRO A 163 -13.04 -2.84 -22.50
CA PRO A 163 -12.95 -2.47 -23.91
C PRO A 163 -11.83 -1.45 -24.18
N LEU A 164 -11.58 -0.50 -23.25
CA LEU A 164 -10.43 0.41 -23.37
C LEU A 164 -9.12 -0.38 -23.39
N ARG A 165 -8.94 -1.33 -22.46
CA ARG A 165 -7.74 -2.18 -22.45
C ARG A 165 -7.58 -2.91 -23.78
N ARG A 166 -8.67 -3.48 -24.33
CA ARG A 166 -8.64 -4.16 -25.63
C ARG A 166 -8.13 -3.24 -26.74
N VAL A 167 -8.61 -1.99 -26.80
CA VAL A 167 -8.12 -1.00 -27.77
C VAL A 167 -6.63 -0.73 -27.57
N LEU A 168 -6.18 -0.49 -26.34
CA LEU A 168 -4.77 -0.18 -26.06
C LEU A 168 -3.84 -1.33 -26.48
N VAL A 169 -4.20 -2.56 -26.11
CA VAL A 169 -3.40 -3.76 -26.43
C VAL A 169 -3.31 -3.99 -27.93
N GLU A 170 -4.44 -3.99 -28.63
CA GLU A 170 -4.47 -4.23 -30.08
C GLU A 170 -3.78 -3.10 -30.86
N HIS A 171 -3.97 -1.84 -30.44
CA HIS A 171 -3.32 -0.71 -31.10
C HIS A 171 -1.81 -0.75 -30.93
N CYS A 172 -1.31 -1.06 -29.73
CA CYS A 172 0.13 -1.24 -29.53
C CYS A 172 0.69 -2.43 -30.32
N ALA A 173 -0.07 -3.52 -30.46
CA ALA A 173 0.35 -4.70 -31.21
C ALA A 173 0.37 -4.46 -32.74
N ASP A 174 -0.54 -3.63 -33.26
CA ASP A 174 -0.62 -3.23 -34.68
C ASP A 174 0.44 -2.18 -35.09
N ARG A 175 1.26 -1.70 -34.15
CA ARG A 175 2.28 -0.69 -34.39
C ARG A 175 3.69 -1.24 -34.22
N THR A 176 4.60 -0.74 -35.05
CA THR A 176 6.04 -0.98 -34.96
C THR A 176 6.71 0.22 -34.29
N GLY A 177 7.95 0.05 -33.81
CA GLY A 177 8.70 1.09 -33.12
C GLY A 177 8.77 0.92 -31.60
N PRO A 178 9.38 1.89 -30.89
CA PRO A 178 9.56 1.83 -29.45
C PRO A 178 8.24 1.74 -28.69
N LEU A 179 8.16 0.83 -27.70
CA LEU A 179 6.93 0.62 -26.93
C LEU A 179 6.34 1.92 -26.32
N PRO A 180 7.12 2.84 -25.74
CA PRO A 180 6.58 4.08 -25.20
C PRO A 180 5.80 4.91 -26.24
N GLU A 181 6.35 5.06 -27.44
CA GLU A 181 5.71 5.80 -28.53
C GLU A 181 4.39 5.13 -28.95
N ARG A 182 4.40 3.79 -29.06
CA ARG A 182 3.18 3.04 -29.38
C ARG A 182 2.09 3.18 -28.30
N ILE A 183 2.48 3.33 -27.05
CA ILE A 183 1.55 3.56 -25.93
C ILE A 183 0.93 4.95 -26.06
N ASP A 184 1.74 5.98 -26.30
CA ASP A 184 1.27 7.34 -26.49
C ASP A 184 0.30 7.43 -27.69
N GLU A 185 0.64 6.77 -28.79
CA GLU A 185 -0.24 6.63 -29.96
C GLU A 185 -1.56 5.92 -29.61
N ALA A 186 -1.51 4.83 -28.86
CA ALA A 186 -2.71 4.07 -28.45
C ALA A 186 -3.63 4.90 -27.55
N VAL A 187 -3.08 5.65 -26.58
CA VAL A 187 -3.86 6.55 -25.71
C VAL A 187 -4.48 7.70 -26.52
N ALA A 188 -3.73 8.28 -27.46
CA ALA A 188 -4.24 9.31 -28.35
C ALA A 188 -5.35 8.76 -29.27
N PHE A 189 -5.20 7.55 -29.78
CA PHE A 189 -6.21 6.87 -30.59
C PHE A 189 -7.49 6.59 -29.78
N ALA A 190 -7.37 6.03 -28.57
CA ALA A 190 -8.50 5.82 -27.68
C ALA A 190 -9.22 7.12 -27.31
N SER A 191 -8.48 8.23 -27.16
CA SER A 191 -9.05 9.56 -26.95
C SER A 191 -9.91 10.02 -28.14
N ARG A 192 -9.43 9.81 -29.37
CA ARG A 192 -10.20 10.13 -30.58
C ARG A 192 -11.46 9.27 -30.71
N LEU A 193 -11.36 7.96 -30.42
CA LEU A 193 -12.53 7.08 -30.40
C LEU A 193 -13.58 7.53 -29.37
N THR A 194 -13.12 7.92 -28.18
CA THR A 194 -14.00 8.42 -27.12
C THR A 194 -14.72 9.71 -27.54
N ALA A 195 -14.03 10.61 -28.24
CA ALA A 195 -14.61 11.85 -28.76
C ALA A 195 -15.71 11.63 -29.82
N LEU A 196 -15.77 10.48 -30.48
CA LEU A 196 -16.87 10.13 -31.40
C LEU A 196 -18.20 9.90 -30.66
N ASN A 197 -18.15 9.64 -29.34
CA ASN A 197 -19.31 9.43 -28.49
C ASN A 197 -20.31 8.42 -29.07
N ALA A 198 -19.79 7.28 -29.56
CA ALA A 198 -20.57 6.26 -30.25
C ALA A 198 -20.43 4.87 -29.59
N GLY A 199 -21.52 4.08 -29.61
CA GLY A 199 -21.54 2.71 -29.07
C GLY A 199 -21.18 2.68 -27.59
N TRP A 200 -20.28 1.76 -27.19
CA TRP A 200 -19.81 1.65 -25.82
C TRP A 200 -19.19 2.94 -25.28
N PHE A 201 -18.47 3.70 -26.12
CA PHE A 201 -17.85 4.98 -25.71
C PHE A 201 -18.89 6.01 -25.26
N ALA A 202 -20.12 5.95 -25.78
CA ALA A 202 -21.22 6.85 -25.41
C ALA A 202 -21.85 6.55 -24.05
N GLN A 203 -21.61 5.34 -23.52
CA GLN A 203 -22.18 4.87 -22.25
C GLN A 203 -21.13 4.80 -21.12
N ALA A 204 -19.87 5.07 -21.45
CA ALA A 204 -18.75 4.96 -20.53
C ALA A 204 -18.42 6.32 -19.89
N ASP A 205 -19.30 6.83 -19.03
CA ASP A 205 -19.21 8.19 -18.46
C ASP A 205 -17.87 8.48 -17.73
N ALA A 206 -17.26 7.46 -17.13
CA ALA A 206 -15.98 7.58 -16.43
C ALA A 206 -14.75 7.55 -17.36
N LEU A 207 -14.94 7.24 -18.65
CA LEU A 207 -13.85 7.02 -19.60
C LEU A 207 -13.05 8.29 -19.94
N PRO A 208 -13.67 9.48 -20.17
CA PRO A 208 -12.91 10.70 -20.46
C PRO A 208 -11.92 11.05 -19.33
N ALA A 209 -12.39 11.04 -18.08
CA ALA A 209 -11.54 11.30 -16.91
C ALA A 209 -10.42 10.26 -16.78
N ARG A 210 -10.70 8.98 -17.08
CA ARG A 210 -9.69 7.91 -17.09
C ARG A 210 -8.63 8.14 -18.16
N LEU A 211 -9.02 8.49 -19.38
CA LEU A 211 -8.08 8.77 -20.48
C LEU A 211 -7.22 10.00 -20.19
N ASP A 212 -7.81 11.06 -19.63
CA ASP A 212 -7.05 12.23 -19.21
C ASP A 212 -6.05 11.89 -18.10
N SER A 213 -6.42 11.00 -17.18
CA SER A 213 -5.48 10.46 -16.21
C SER A 213 -4.34 9.68 -16.87
N LEU A 214 -4.64 8.82 -17.85
CA LEU A 214 -3.62 8.03 -18.55
C LEU A 214 -2.62 8.90 -19.31
N LYS A 215 -3.05 10.01 -19.93
CA LYS A 215 -2.15 10.97 -20.58
C LYS A 215 -1.09 11.57 -19.63
N ARG A 216 -1.32 11.53 -18.32
CA ARG A 216 -0.39 12.03 -17.29
C ARG A 216 0.43 10.92 -16.63
N LYS A 217 0.21 9.66 -16.98
CA LYS A 217 0.97 8.52 -16.46
C LYS A 217 2.16 8.24 -17.37
N SER A 218 3.21 7.66 -16.81
CA SER A 218 4.34 7.19 -17.61
C SER A 218 3.89 6.03 -18.52
N PRO A 219 4.47 5.90 -19.71
CA PRO A 219 4.23 4.74 -20.56
C PRO A 219 4.53 3.41 -19.83
N ASN A 220 5.51 3.40 -18.92
CA ASN A 220 5.85 2.24 -18.08
C ASN A 220 4.64 1.78 -17.26
N TYR A 221 3.99 2.71 -16.55
CA TYR A 221 2.80 2.39 -15.76
C TYR A 221 1.69 1.79 -16.65
N ILE A 222 1.47 2.36 -17.84
CA ILE A 222 0.43 1.87 -18.75
C ILE A 222 0.77 0.48 -19.30
N ALA A 223 2.04 0.23 -19.61
CA ALA A 223 2.49 -1.10 -20.05
C ALA A 223 2.18 -2.17 -18.99
N HIS A 224 2.54 -1.92 -17.73
CA HIS A 224 2.29 -2.85 -16.64
C HIS A 224 0.80 -2.98 -16.28
N GLU A 225 0.03 -1.89 -16.36
CA GLU A 225 -1.38 -1.88 -15.97
C GLU A 225 -2.34 -2.27 -17.11
N TYR A 226 -1.88 -2.45 -18.35
CA TYR A 226 -2.78 -2.80 -19.46
C TYR A 226 -2.20 -3.80 -20.45
N LEU A 227 -0.89 -3.80 -20.70
CA LEU A 227 -0.31 -4.49 -21.84
C LEU A 227 0.26 -5.88 -21.53
N ASN A 228 0.27 -6.31 -20.26
CA ASN A 228 0.62 -7.70 -19.92
C ASN A 228 -0.29 -8.66 -20.69
N ARG A 229 0.30 -9.72 -21.24
CA ARG A 229 -0.42 -10.71 -22.05
C ARG A 229 -1.54 -11.34 -21.24
N ASP A 230 -1.18 -11.84 -20.06
CA ASP A 230 -2.08 -12.45 -19.11
C ASP A 230 -2.66 -11.36 -18.21
N TRP A 231 -3.97 -11.21 -18.26
CA TRP A 231 -4.70 -10.31 -17.38
C TRP A 231 -6.11 -10.82 -17.14
N THR A 232 -6.53 -10.88 -15.89
CA THR A 232 -7.85 -11.35 -15.51
C THR A 232 -8.42 -10.51 -14.37
N ALA A 233 -9.64 -10.01 -14.57
CA ALA A 233 -10.46 -9.52 -13.47
C ALA A 233 -11.33 -10.67 -12.96
N PHE A 234 -11.46 -10.78 -11.65
CA PHE A 234 -12.09 -11.93 -11.01
C PHE A 234 -13.36 -11.54 -10.24
N TYR A 235 -14.31 -12.47 -10.16
CA TYR A 235 -15.24 -12.45 -9.03
C TYR A 235 -14.53 -12.96 -7.78
N HIS A 236 -14.87 -12.41 -6.60
CA HIS A 236 -14.28 -12.86 -5.35
C HIS A 236 -14.42 -14.39 -5.15
N ALA A 237 -15.58 -14.96 -5.49
CA ALA A 237 -15.81 -16.39 -5.30
C ALA A 237 -14.83 -17.28 -6.08
N ASP A 238 -14.32 -16.83 -7.23
CA ASP A 238 -13.37 -17.62 -8.02
C ASP A 238 -11.98 -17.61 -7.37
N VAL A 239 -11.54 -16.44 -6.88
CA VAL A 239 -10.28 -16.32 -6.12
C VAL A 239 -10.35 -17.15 -4.83
N ALA A 240 -11.46 -17.07 -4.09
CA ALA A 240 -11.65 -17.85 -2.88
C ALA A 240 -11.59 -19.37 -3.13
N ARG A 241 -12.18 -19.85 -4.23
CA ARG A 241 -12.14 -21.27 -4.61
C ARG A 241 -10.73 -21.72 -5.05
N GLU A 242 -10.00 -20.91 -5.81
CA GLU A 242 -8.63 -21.21 -6.18
C GLU A 242 -7.73 -21.32 -4.92
N LEU A 243 -7.85 -20.37 -3.99
CA LEU A 243 -7.07 -20.36 -2.74
C LEU A 243 -7.49 -21.46 -1.76
N ALA A 244 -8.75 -21.91 -1.77
CA ALA A 244 -9.23 -23.00 -0.92
C ALA A 244 -8.44 -24.31 -1.13
N ALA A 245 -7.85 -24.54 -2.31
CA ALA A 245 -6.97 -25.68 -2.56
C ALA A 245 -5.69 -25.67 -1.69
N ALA A 246 -5.28 -24.50 -1.18
CA ALA A 246 -4.22 -24.32 -0.19
C ALA A 246 -4.73 -24.33 1.27
N LYS A 247 -6.00 -24.70 1.51
CA LYS A 247 -6.70 -24.65 2.80
C LYS A 247 -6.84 -23.22 3.36
N LEU A 248 -7.03 -22.27 2.47
CA LEU A 248 -7.20 -20.86 2.81
C LEU A 248 -8.68 -20.49 2.85
N ASP A 249 -9.10 -19.85 3.93
CA ASP A 249 -10.44 -19.31 4.12
C ASP A 249 -10.40 -17.78 4.06
N PHE A 250 -11.41 -17.17 3.44
CA PHE A 250 -11.52 -15.70 3.41
C PHE A 250 -11.71 -15.14 4.82
N ALA A 251 -10.81 -14.26 5.23
CA ALA A 251 -10.79 -13.67 6.56
C ALA A 251 -11.51 -12.31 6.61
N GLY A 252 -11.48 -11.56 5.50
CA GLY A 252 -12.08 -10.23 5.37
C GLY A 252 -11.26 -9.32 4.45
N PRO A 253 -11.79 -8.15 4.06
CA PRO A 253 -11.01 -7.15 3.36
C PRO A 253 -9.93 -6.57 4.28
N ALA A 254 -8.76 -6.26 3.72
CA ALA A 254 -7.62 -5.69 4.44
C ALA A 254 -7.85 -4.22 4.85
N VAL A 255 -8.77 -3.52 4.17
CA VAL A 255 -9.11 -2.13 4.47
C VAL A 255 -10.19 -2.10 5.57
N PRO A 256 -9.92 -1.52 6.75
CA PRO A 256 -10.86 -1.56 7.88
C PRO A 256 -12.27 -1.02 7.57
N MET A 257 -12.37 0.09 6.83
CA MET A 257 -13.65 0.71 6.47
C MET A 257 -14.51 -0.18 5.57
N GLU A 258 -13.90 -1.07 4.77
CA GLU A 258 -14.63 -2.03 3.94
C GLU A 258 -15.26 -3.17 4.75
N GLN A 259 -14.93 -3.26 6.04
CA GLN A 259 -15.59 -4.16 6.99
C GLN A 259 -16.82 -3.53 7.66
N MET A 260 -17.12 -2.25 7.36
CA MET A 260 -18.29 -1.51 7.84
C MET A 260 -19.38 -1.56 6.77
N ASP A 261 -20.39 -2.40 7.00
CA ASP A 261 -21.46 -2.63 6.05
C ASP A 261 -22.25 -1.35 5.76
N GLU A 262 -22.53 -0.55 6.79
CA GLU A 262 -23.28 0.72 6.69
C GLU A 262 -22.57 1.82 5.88
N LEU A 263 -21.26 1.70 5.66
CA LEU A 263 -20.50 2.62 4.81
C LEU A 263 -20.37 2.12 3.37
N SER A 264 -20.66 0.84 3.16
CA SER A 264 -20.45 0.17 1.87
C SER A 264 -21.77 -0.14 1.16
N LEU A 265 -22.83 -0.41 1.90
CA LEU A 265 -24.07 -0.98 1.40
C LEU A 265 -25.30 -0.17 1.84
N PRO A 266 -26.35 -0.10 1.00
CA PRO A 266 -27.64 0.41 1.45
C PRO A 266 -28.25 -0.52 2.52
N PRO A 267 -29.03 0.00 3.49
CA PRO A 267 -29.56 -0.81 4.60
C PRO A 267 -30.33 -2.07 4.16
N ASP A 268 -31.10 -1.96 3.08
CA ASP A 268 -31.94 -3.05 2.56
C ASP A 268 -31.14 -4.17 1.87
N ALA A 269 -29.84 -3.97 1.61
CA ALA A 269 -28.99 -5.00 1.02
C ALA A 269 -28.63 -6.11 2.01
N LEU A 270 -28.52 -5.81 3.31
CA LEU A 270 -28.00 -6.78 4.29
C LEU A 270 -28.88 -8.02 4.45
N PRO A 271 -30.22 -7.91 4.54
CA PRO A 271 -31.09 -9.09 4.56
C PRO A 271 -30.92 -9.97 3.32
N LEU A 272 -30.81 -9.37 2.12
CA LEU A 272 -30.63 -10.10 0.86
C LEU A 272 -29.27 -10.83 0.80
N LEU A 273 -28.20 -10.18 1.26
CA LEU A 273 -26.88 -10.82 1.35
C LEU A 273 -26.87 -12.00 2.33
N ALA A 274 -27.68 -11.94 3.40
CA ALA A 274 -27.78 -13.03 4.37
C ALA A 274 -28.42 -14.30 3.79
N GLU A 275 -29.20 -14.20 2.71
CA GLU A 275 -29.80 -15.36 2.02
C GLU A 275 -28.74 -16.25 1.32
N ALA A 276 -27.62 -15.66 0.90
CA ALA A 276 -26.51 -16.41 0.33
C ALA A 276 -25.87 -17.31 1.39
N ARG A 277 -25.95 -18.64 1.19
CA ARG A 277 -25.39 -19.64 2.12
C ARG A 277 -23.88 -19.80 2.00
N ASP A 278 -23.35 -19.71 0.78
CA ASP A 278 -21.92 -19.73 0.50
C ASP A 278 -21.32 -18.35 0.83
N PRO A 279 -20.38 -18.25 1.81
CA PRO A 279 -19.72 -16.99 2.14
C PRO A 279 -19.02 -16.33 0.94
N ALA A 280 -18.44 -17.13 0.04
CA ALA A 280 -17.75 -16.62 -1.14
C ALA A 280 -18.75 -15.98 -2.12
N TYR A 281 -19.93 -16.59 -2.28
CA TYR A 281 -21.02 -16.00 -3.07
C TYR A 281 -21.57 -14.72 -2.44
N ARG A 282 -21.70 -14.67 -1.10
CA ARG A 282 -22.13 -13.46 -0.39
C ARG A 282 -21.22 -12.27 -0.67
N GLU A 283 -19.90 -12.47 -0.67
CA GLU A 283 -18.94 -11.43 -1.04
C GLU A 283 -19.04 -11.02 -2.50
N THR A 284 -19.28 -11.97 -3.42
CA THR A 284 -19.55 -11.65 -4.84
C THR A 284 -20.80 -10.79 -5.00
N LEU A 285 -21.86 -11.05 -4.24
CA LEU A 285 -23.05 -10.18 -4.23
C LEU A 285 -22.72 -8.78 -3.68
N ARG A 286 -21.90 -8.69 -2.62
CA ARG A 286 -21.42 -7.39 -2.12
C ARG A 286 -20.64 -6.64 -3.21
N ASP A 287 -19.80 -7.31 -3.98
CA ASP A 287 -19.05 -6.68 -5.09
C ASP A 287 -19.98 -6.13 -6.18
N LEU A 288 -21.06 -6.85 -6.50
CA LEU A 288 -22.08 -6.39 -7.45
C LEU A 288 -22.78 -5.13 -6.96
N LEU A 289 -23.19 -5.11 -5.68
CA LEU A 289 -23.89 -3.98 -5.07
C LEU A 289 -23.00 -2.73 -4.89
N THR A 290 -21.69 -2.92 -4.76
CA THR A 290 -20.72 -1.83 -4.58
C THR A 290 -19.97 -1.48 -5.86
N ASN A 291 -20.28 -2.15 -6.98
CA ASN A 291 -19.57 -2.05 -8.25
C ASN A 291 -18.03 -2.13 -8.07
N ARG A 292 -17.59 -3.11 -7.27
CA ARG A 292 -16.21 -3.21 -6.81
C ARG A 292 -15.25 -3.47 -7.98
N ALA A 293 -14.24 -2.62 -8.14
CA ALA A 293 -13.25 -2.72 -9.22
C ALA A 293 -11.89 -3.31 -8.79
N PHE A 294 -11.58 -3.32 -7.50
CA PHE A 294 -10.30 -3.80 -6.99
C PHE A 294 -10.45 -4.33 -5.56
N ARG A 295 -9.93 -5.52 -5.26
CA ARG A 295 -9.98 -6.10 -3.91
C ARG A 295 -8.59 -6.22 -3.31
N ARG A 296 -8.56 -6.17 -1.98
CA ARG A 296 -7.39 -6.36 -1.11
C ARG A 296 -7.89 -7.23 0.02
N ASP A 297 -7.71 -8.53 -0.14
CA ASP A 297 -8.36 -9.53 0.68
C ASP A 297 -7.34 -10.27 1.54
N LEU A 298 -7.77 -10.60 2.75
CA LEU A 298 -7.03 -11.43 3.70
C LEU A 298 -7.59 -12.85 3.67
N PHE A 299 -6.71 -13.83 3.60
CA PHE A 299 -7.04 -15.25 3.70
C PHE A 299 -6.19 -15.91 4.78
N VAL A 300 -6.75 -16.85 5.53
CA VAL A 300 -6.06 -17.52 6.64
C VAL A 300 -6.06 -19.03 6.46
N LYS A 301 -4.98 -19.69 6.88
CA LYS A 301 -4.82 -21.15 6.74
C LYS A 301 -5.21 -21.88 8.01
N GLY A 302 -6.50 -22.17 8.19
CA GLY A 302 -7.00 -22.84 9.40
C GLY A 302 -6.72 -22.07 10.69
N ALA A 303 -6.80 -20.74 10.65
CA ALA A 303 -6.57 -19.90 11.82
C ALA A 303 -7.69 -20.04 12.86
N GLU A 304 -7.34 -19.75 14.11
CA GLU A 304 -8.26 -19.79 15.24
C GLU A 304 -9.17 -18.55 15.26
N ARG A 305 -10.45 -18.76 15.61
CA ARG A 305 -11.38 -17.67 15.93
C ARG A 305 -11.17 -17.21 17.36
N LEU A 306 -11.04 -15.90 17.53
CA LEU A 306 -11.02 -15.28 18.85
C LEU A 306 -12.41 -15.36 19.47
N THR A 307 -12.47 -15.62 20.78
CA THR A 307 -13.68 -15.37 21.55
C THR A 307 -14.01 -13.86 21.56
N ALA A 308 -15.26 -13.51 21.87
CA ALA A 308 -15.66 -12.11 21.99
C ALA A 308 -14.82 -11.35 23.04
N ALA A 309 -14.45 -12.01 24.14
CA ALA A 309 -13.61 -11.45 25.19
C ALA A 309 -12.18 -11.17 24.70
N GLU A 310 -11.53 -12.16 24.06
CA GLU A 310 -10.18 -11.99 23.52
C GLU A 310 -10.13 -10.95 22.39
N ARG A 311 -11.13 -10.93 21.51
CA ARG A 311 -11.24 -9.91 20.46
C ARG A 311 -11.31 -8.52 21.08
N ARG A 312 -12.17 -8.32 22.08
CA ARG A 312 -12.31 -7.05 22.77
C ARG A 312 -11.00 -6.64 23.47
N GLU A 313 -10.35 -7.57 24.17
CA GLU A 313 -9.06 -7.33 24.83
C GLU A 313 -7.99 -6.87 23.83
N ARG A 314 -7.85 -7.57 22.70
CA ARG A 314 -6.86 -7.25 21.65
C ARG A 314 -7.15 -5.91 20.97
N LEU A 315 -8.42 -5.63 20.65
CA LEU A 315 -8.80 -4.32 20.09
C LEU A 315 -8.49 -3.20 21.07
N ARG A 316 -8.87 -3.37 22.34
CA ARG A 316 -8.61 -2.41 23.42
C ARG A 316 -7.12 -2.15 23.64
N ALA A 317 -6.27 -3.15 23.43
CA ALA A 317 -4.81 -3.03 23.53
C ALA A 317 -4.15 -2.46 22.26
N THR A 318 -4.87 -2.30 21.15
CA THR A 318 -4.30 -1.76 19.90
C THR A 318 -3.98 -0.28 20.07
N ARG A 319 -2.72 0.09 19.81
CA ARG A 319 -2.22 1.48 19.82
C ARG A 319 -2.40 2.13 18.46
N PHE A 320 -2.57 3.44 18.44
CA PHE A 320 -2.74 4.20 17.21
C PHE A 320 -1.84 5.43 17.18
N ALA A 321 -1.35 5.79 16.00
CA ALA A 321 -0.54 6.97 15.77
C ALA A 321 -1.17 7.85 14.68
N LEU A 322 -1.15 9.17 14.89
CA LEU A 322 -1.57 10.14 13.89
C LEU A 322 -0.46 10.35 12.84
N LEU A 323 -0.83 10.28 11.56
CA LEU A 323 0.10 10.37 10.41
C LEU A 323 0.18 11.77 9.78
N VAL A 324 -0.73 12.64 10.18
CA VAL A 324 -0.88 14.02 9.69
C VAL A 324 -0.86 15.02 10.86
N PRO A 325 -0.70 16.32 10.60
CA PRO A 325 -1.06 17.35 11.58
C PRO A 325 -2.53 17.20 12.05
N PRO A 326 -2.85 17.49 13.32
CA PRO A 326 -4.22 17.36 13.84
C PRO A 326 -5.26 18.17 13.06
N ASP A 327 -4.87 19.36 12.63
CA ASP A 327 -5.72 20.29 11.88
C ASP A 327 -5.95 19.86 10.42
N ASP A 328 -5.21 18.84 9.93
CA ASP A 328 -5.34 18.32 8.56
C ASP A 328 -6.37 17.18 8.46
N LEU A 329 -7.07 16.82 9.54
CA LEU A 329 -8.17 15.87 9.46
C LEU A 329 -9.35 16.45 8.66
N PRO A 330 -9.91 15.71 7.68
CA PRO A 330 -11.00 16.20 6.86
C PRO A 330 -12.31 16.26 7.66
N GLU A 331 -13.19 17.19 7.33
CA GLU A 331 -14.54 17.25 7.91
C GLU A 331 -15.50 16.23 7.28
N VAL A 332 -15.21 15.76 6.07
CA VAL A 332 -16.05 14.83 5.30
C VAL A 332 -15.16 13.87 4.52
N VAL A 333 -15.57 12.60 4.47
CA VAL A 333 -14.91 11.55 3.70
C VAL A 333 -15.87 10.94 2.69
N LEU A 334 -15.32 10.32 1.63
CA LEU A 334 -16.12 9.61 0.63
C LEU A 334 -16.07 8.10 0.92
N ALA A 335 -17.24 7.49 1.03
CA ALA A 335 -17.46 6.06 1.11
C ALA A 335 -18.37 5.61 -0.05
N PRO A 336 -18.51 4.30 -0.33
CA PRO A 336 -19.44 3.82 -1.36
C PRO A 336 -20.88 4.34 -1.21
N VAL A 337 -21.35 4.54 0.03
CA VAL A 337 -22.68 5.13 0.31
C VAL A 337 -22.75 6.66 0.14
N GLY A 338 -21.64 7.31 -0.20
CA GLY A 338 -21.55 8.75 -0.44
C GLY A 338 -20.70 9.50 0.58
N ARG A 339 -21.09 10.75 0.87
CA ARG A 339 -20.37 11.64 1.78
C ARG A 339 -20.67 11.28 3.24
N VAL A 340 -19.62 11.00 4.02
CA VAL A 340 -19.71 10.65 5.44
C VAL A 340 -19.07 11.79 6.25
N PRO A 341 -19.83 12.54 7.07
CA PRO A 341 -19.26 13.59 7.91
C PRO A 341 -18.41 12.98 9.04
N LEU A 342 -17.35 13.68 9.42
CA LEU A 342 -16.53 13.38 10.59
C LEU A 342 -16.85 14.42 11.69
N PRO A 343 -17.71 14.11 12.67
CA PRO A 343 -18.11 15.07 13.70
C PRO A 343 -16.91 15.56 14.50
N GLN A 344 -16.72 16.87 14.57
CA GLN A 344 -15.58 17.51 15.24
C GLN A 344 -15.55 17.20 16.75
N ASP A 345 -16.71 17.00 17.35
CA ASP A 345 -16.85 16.71 18.77
C ASP A 345 -16.39 15.29 19.15
N LEU A 346 -16.16 14.42 18.16
CA LEU A 346 -15.50 13.12 18.28
C LEU A 346 -14.07 13.15 17.70
N HIS A 347 -13.89 13.71 16.51
CA HIS A 347 -12.62 13.64 15.76
C HIS A 347 -11.57 14.64 16.26
N GLY A 348 -11.97 15.81 16.77
CA GLY A 348 -11.06 16.79 17.37
C GLY A 348 -10.33 16.22 18.59
N PRO A 349 -11.05 15.78 19.65
CA PRO A 349 -10.41 15.18 20.82
C PRO A 349 -9.60 13.92 20.51
N LEU A 350 -10.03 13.15 19.49
CA LEU A 350 -9.28 12.00 19.00
C LEU A 350 -7.95 12.43 18.37
N ALA A 351 -7.96 13.47 17.52
CA ALA A 351 -6.77 14.03 16.90
C ALA A 351 -5.79 14.58 17.94
N GLU A 352 -6.29 15.32 18.93
CA GLU A 352 -5.48 15.87 20.04
C GLU A 352 -4.78 14.76 20.83
N ALA A 353 -5.51 13.71 21.21
CA ALA A 353 -4.95 12.58 21.94
C ALA A 353 -3.88 11.82 21.13
N LEU A 354 -4.12 11.60 19.83
CA LEU A 354 -3.17 10.94 18.93
C LEU A 354 -2.00 11.85 18.54
N ALA A 355 -2.14 13.17 18.67
CA ALA A 355 -1.04 14.12 18.48
C ALA A 355 -0.02 14.05 19.63
N ALA A 356 -0.50 13.76 20.84
CA ALA A 356 0.28 13.70 22.07
C ALA A 356 1.07 12.39 22.24
N GLY A 357 0.70 11.31 21.55
CA GLY A 357 1.40 10.03 21.67
C GLY A 357 0.78 8.91 20.84
N THR A 358 0.90 7.68 21.34
CA THR A 358 0.31 6.49 20.70
C THR A 358 -0.64 5.74 21.64
N PRO A 359 -1.75 6.39 22.05
CA PRO A 359 -2.70 5.79 22.98
C PRO A 359 -3.36 4.55 22.38
N THR A 360 -3.73 3.64 23.25
CA THR A 360 -4.56 2.47 22.96
C THR A 360 -6.02 2.85 22.76
N LEU A 361 -6.81 1.99 22.10
CA LEU A 361 -8.27 2.14 22.05
C LEU A 361 -8.88 2.25 23.45
N ALA A 362 -8.35 1.50 24.43
CA ALA A 362 -8.83 1.56 25.81
C ALA A 362 -8.60 2.94 26.45
N GLU A 363 -7.41 3.52 26.26
CA GLU A 363 -7.06 4.85 26.78
C GLU A 363 -7.88 5.94 26.10
N LEU A 364 -8.01 5.89 24.77
CA LEU A 364 -8.85 6.79 23.99
C LEU A 364 -10.30 6.75 24.47
N SER A 365 -10.86 5.55 24.62
CA SER A 365 -12.26 5.37 25.04
C SER A 365 -12.51 5.78 26.49
N ALA A 366 -11.45 5.94 27.31
CA ALA A 366 -11.55 6.42 28.69
C ALA A 366 -11.48 7.96 28.80
N LEU A 367 -11.07 8.68 27.75
CA LEU A 367 -11.04 10.14 27.75
C LEU A 367 -12.47 10.69 27.86
N PRO A 368 -12.79 11.61 28.79
CA PRO A 368 -14.16 12.08 29.00
C PRO A 368 -14.86 12.61 27.73
N ALA A 369 -14.10 13.29 26.87
CA ALA A 369 -14.60 13.83 25.59
C ALA A 369 -15.00 12.73 24.59
N LEU A 370 -14.38 11.56 24.66
CA LEU A 370 -14.62 10.41 23.78
C LEU A 370 -15.57 9.38 24.41
N ALA A 371 -15.48 9.17 25.73
CA ALA A 371 -16.26 8.18 26.48
C ALA A 371 -17.78 8.37 26.31
N ARG A 372 -18.24 9.61 26.18
CA ARG A 372 -19.66 9.95 25.92
C ARG A 372 -20.22 9.39 24.60
N HIS A 373 -19.37 9.07 23.63
CA HIS A 373 -19.77 8.47 22.36
C HIS A 373 -19.76 6.93 22.40
N GLY A 374 -19.11 6.34 23.41
CA GLY A 374 -18.91 4.90 23.54
C GLY A 374 -17.74 4.35 22.72
N GLU A 375 -17.14 3.26 23.20
CA GLU A 375 -15.95 2.62 22.59
C GLU A 375 -16.15 2.21 21.13
N GLU A 376 -17.36 1.75 20.76
CA GLU A 376 -17.67 1.36 19.38
C GLU A 376 -17.60 2.54 18.42
N ALA A 377 -18.05 3.74 18.83
CA ALA A 377 -17.93 4.94 18.00
C ALA A 377 -16.48 5.37 17.82
N VAL A 378 -15.65 5.27 18.87
CA VAL A 378 -14.21 5.55 18.82
C VAL A 378 -13.51 4.56 17.89
N LEU A 379 -13.81 3.26 18.00
CA LEU A 379 -13.27 2.23 17.12
C LEU A 379 -13.63 2.48 15.66
N ARG A 380 -14.89 2.82 15.36
CA ARG A 380 -15.35 3.15 14.00
C ARG A 380 -14.63 4.37 13.44
N ALA A 381 -14.44 5.42 14.23
CA ALA A 381 -13.65 6.59 13.82
C ALA A 381 -12.20 6.19 13.46
N LEU A 382 -11.57 5.37 14.30
CA LEU A 382 -10.22 4.85 14.04
C LEU A 382 -10.16 3.97 12.79
N MET A 383 -11.18 3.15 12.50
CA MET A 383 -11.26 2.34 11.29
C MET A 383 -11.32 3.21 10.03
N ILE A 384 -12.13 4.28 10.04
CA ILE A 384 -12.24 5.23 8.94
C ILE A 384 -10.90 5.95 8.73
N LEU A 385 -10.36 6.57 9.78
CA LEU A 385 -9.08 7.31 9.71
C LEU A 385 -7.90 6.41 9.29
N THR A 386 -7.90 5.15 9.72
CA THR A 386 -6.89 4.16 9.30
C THR A 386 -6.98 3.86 7.81
N SER A 387 -8.20 3.68 7.31
CA SER A 387 -8.47 3.40 5.89
C SER A 387 -8.05 4.54 4.97
N LEU A 388 -8.03 5.76 5.49
CA LEU A 388 -7.64 6.98 4.77
C LEU A 388 -6.16 7.37 4.92
N ALA A 389 -5.36 6.58 5.64
CA ALA A 389 -3.95 6.90 5.92
C ALA A 389 -3.74 8.17 6.75
N LEU A 390 -4.72 8.51 7.59
CA LEU A 390 -4.63 9.64 8.53
C LEU A 390 -4.17 9.16 9.92
N VAL A 391 -4.52 7.92 10.25
CA VAL A 391 -4.11 7.19 11.45
C VAL A 391 -3.54 5.84 11.02
N ALA A 392 -2.69 5.23 11.84
CA ALA A 392 -2.30 3.83 11.66
C ALA A 392 -2.21 3.12 13.02
N PRO A 393 -2.48 1.79 13.05
CA PRO A 393 -2.06 0.96 14.17
C PRO A 393 -0.55 1.10 14.40
N ALA A 394 -0.16 1.26 15.66
CA ALA A 394 1.23 1.39 16.08
C ALA A 394 1.69 0.11 16.79
N LEU A 395 3.00 -0.14 16.73
CA LEU A 395 3.63 -1.24 17.44
C LEU A 395 3.62 -1.01 18.96
N PRO A 396 3.68 -2.09 19.76
CA PRO A 396 3.84 -1.97 21.21
C PRO A 396 5.18 -1.32 21.57
N GLU A 397 5.29 -0.70 22.74
CA GLU A 397 6.53 -0.09 23.24
C GLU A 397 7.67 -1.13 23.41
N ALA A 398 7.32 -2.39 23.66
CA ALA A 398 8.28 -3.49 23.69
C ALA A 398 9.05 -3.59 22.36
N GLY A 399 10.38 -3.72 22.45
CA GLY A 399 11.27 -3.80 21.29
C GLY A 399 11.57 -2.46 20.59
N GLN A 400 10.98 -1.33 21.03
CA GLN A 400 11.10 -0.04 20.35
C GLN A 400 12.56 0.42 20.16
N ALA A 401 13.44 0.22 21.14
CA ALA A 401 14.84 0.64 21.04
C ALA A 401 15.59 -0.11 19.92
N GLY A 402 15.38 -1.42 19.80
CA GLY A 402 15.97 -2.24 18.72
C GLY A 402 15.42 -1.84 17.35
N ARG A 403 14.10 -1.62 17.25
CA ARG A 403 13.47 -1.12 16.03
C ARG A 403 14.02 0.25 15.63
N ALA A 404 14.19 1.16 16.58
CA ALA A 404 14.70 2.50 16.33
C ALA A 404 16.13 2.50 15.77
N LEU A 405 17.02 1.64 16.31
CA LEU A 405 18.38 1.50 15.77
C LEU A 405 18.38 0.97 14.33
N GLN A 406 17.55 -0.02 14.02
CA GLN A 406 17.47 -0.55 12.66
C GLN A 406 16.83 0.45 11.69
N ALA A 407 15.74 1.07 12.08
CA ALA A 407 15.07 2.10 11.29
C ALA A 407 15.99 3.30 11.04
N ASP A 408 16.77 3.74 12.02
CA ASP A 408 17.72 4.84 11.85
C ASP A 408 18.82 4.52 10.82
N ARG A 409 19.36 3.30 10.83
CA ARG A 409 20.34 2.84 9.82
C ARG A 409 19.72 2.80 8.42
N PHE A 410 18.54 2.21 8.30
CA PHE A 410 17.81 2.14 7.04
C PHE A 410 17.50 3.54 6.50
N ASN A 411 16.94 4.41 7.35
CA ASN A 411 16.60 5.78 6.99
C ASN A 411 17.86 6.58 6.59
N ALA A 412 19.01 6.36 7.23
CA ALA A 412 20.26 7.03 6.84
C ALA A 412 20.63 6.75 5.36
N ALA A 413 20.46 5.50 4.92
CA ALA A 413 20.74 5.10 3.55
C ALA A 413 19.75 5.75 2.57
N ILE A 414 18.45 5.74 2.89
CA ILE A 414 17.42 6.40 2.06
C ILE A 414 17.68 7.91 1.95
N LEU A 415 17.98 8.57 3.06
CA LEU A 415 18.25 10.01 3.10
C LEU A 415 19.52 10.37 2.31
N ASP A 416 20.60 9.60 2.39
CA ASP A 416 21.81 9.87 1.60
C ASP A 416 21.56 9.67 0.10
N ARG A 417 20.78 8.65 -0.27
CA ARG A 417 20.45 8.36 -1.67
C ARG A 417 19.62 9.48 -2.31
N ASN A 418 18.77 10.14 -1.52
CA ASN A 418 17.97 11.31 -1.93
C ASN A 418 18.80 12.51 -2.42
N ARG A 419 20.12 12.53 -2.17
CA ARG A 419 21.04 13.51 -2.76
C ARG A 419 21.18 13.37 -4.27
N ARG A 420 20.99 12.17 -4.82
CA ARG A 420 21.30 11.85 -6.23
C ARG A 420 20.09 11.33 -7.01
N ASP A 421 19.06 10.89 -6.32
CA ASP A 421 17.92 10.17 -6.89
C ASP A 421 16.67 10.45 -6.05
N ASP A 422 15.49 10.55 -6.64
CA ASP A 422 14.22 10.78 -5.96
C ASP A 422 13.26 9.58 -6.00
N THR A 423 13.77 8.41 -6.41
CA THR A 423 12.98 7.17 -6.53
C THR A 423 12.48 6.60 -5.19
N LEU A 424 13.12 6.90 -4.06
CA LEU A 424 12.76 6.36 -2.75
C LEU A 424 12.27 7.48 -1.82
N ASP A 425 10.97 7.44 -1.52
CA ASP A 425 10.24 8.49 -0.81
C ASP A 425 9.70 8.04 0.56
N THR A 426 10.14 6.88 1.05
CA THR A 426 9.57 6.26 2.25
C THR A 426 10.63 5.91 3.28
N LEU A 427 10.42 6.37 4.52
CA LEU A 427 11.27 6.08 5.67
C LEU A 427 10.63 5.00 6.56
N ALA A 428 11.43 4.12 7.14
CA ALA A 428 11.01 3.12 8.11
C ALA A 428 10.67 3.80 9.45
N SER A 429 9.45 3.58 9.96
CA SER A 429 9.02 4.06 11.28
C SER A 429 9.09 2.94 12.33
N PRO A 430 9.92 3.08 13.38
CA PRO A 430 10.00 2.11 14.47
C PRO A 430 8.77 2.14 15.39
N VAL A 431 7.94 3.19 15.26
CA VAL A 431 6.67 3.36 15.99
C VAL A 431 5.54 2.63 15.27
N LEU A 432 5.47 2.75 13.93
CA LEU A 432 4.39 2.14 13.15
C LEU A 432 4.66 0.69 12.78
N GLY A 433 5.92 0.27 12.68
CA GLY A 433 6.23 -1.01 12.03
C GLY A 433 5.95 -0.99 10.52
N SER A 434 6.04 0.20 9.91
CA SER A 434 5.61 0.52 8.55
C SER A 434 6.36 1.74 8.02
N GLY A 435 6.14 2.09 6.76
CA GLY A 435 6.72 3.24 6.08
C GLY A 435 5.99 4.57 6.34
N VAL A 436 6.75 5.67 6.33
CA VAL A 436 6.25 7.05 6.35
C VAL A 436 6.78 7.78 5.11
N ALA A 437 5.86 8.29 4.30
CA ALA A 437 6.20 9.03 3.09
C ALA A 437 6.82 10.40 3.42
N VAL A 438 7.87 10.75 2.70
CA VAL A 438 8.59 12.02 2.69
C VAL A 438 8.87 12.43 1.24
N SER A 439 8.68 13.71 0.93
CA SER A 439 9.16 14.24 -0.36
C SER A 439 10.69 14.29 -0.40
N ARG A 440 11.27 14.34 -1.61
CA ARG A 440 12.72 14.53 -1.78
C ARG A 440 13.26 15.72 -0.99
N LEU A 441 12.52 16.84 -0.98
CA LEU A 441 12.92 18.03 -0.24
C LEU A 441 12.93 17.81 1.28
N GLU A 442 11.92 17.12 1.81
CA GLU A 442 11.88 16.74 3.23
C GLU A 442 13.03 15.80 3.59
N ALA A 443 13.34 14.83 2.73
CA ALA A 443 14.48 13.94 2.90
C ALA A 443 15.81 14.71 2.95
N LEU A 444 16.02 15.69 2.06
CA LEU A 444 17.23 16.53 2.08
C LEU A 444 17.33 17.39 3.34
N PHE A 445 16.21 17.91 3.85
CA PHE A 445 16.18 18.66 5.13
C PHE A 445 16.50 17.75 6.32
N LEU A 446 15.95 16.54 6.36
CA LEU A 446 16.27 15.55 7.40
C LEU A 446 17.74 15.12 7.33
N LEU A 447 18.29 14.95 6.13
CA LEU A 447 19.69 14.63 5.93
C LEU A 447 20.60 15.75 6.47
N ALA A 448 20.28 17.01 6.17
CA ALA A 448 21.03 18.15 6.67
C ALA A 448 21.02 18.20 8.20
N ARG A 449 19.84 17.99 8.82
CA ARG A 449 19.68 17.90 10.27
C ARG A 449 20.55 16.79 10.87
N ARG A 450 20.55 15.60 10.25
CA ARG A 450 21.37 14.45 10.67
C ARG A 450 22.87 14.76 10.62
N ARG A 451 23.31 15.58 9.68
CA ARG A 451 24.72 15.97 9.50
C ARG A 451 25.13 17.23 10.27
N GLY A 452 24.19 17.94 10.89
CA GLY A 452 24.45 19.27 11.44
C GLY A 452 24.82 20.31 10.38
N ALA A 453 24.33 20.15 9.15
CA ALA A 453 24.59 21.03 8.01
C ALA A 453 23.43 22.03 7.79
N ASP A 454 23.68 23.08 7.00
CA ASP A 454 22.63 24.04 6.61
C ASP A 454 21.59 23.34 5.69
N PRO A 455 20.29 23.33 6.07
CA PRO A 455 19.25 22.62 5.31
C PRO A 455 19.02 23.19 3.92
N ALA A 456 19.10 24.51 3.76
CA ALA A 456 18.88 25.15 2.47
C ALA A 456 20.04 24.90 1.51
N ALA A 457 21.28 25.02 1.99
CA ALA A 457 22.47 24.72 1.21
C ALA A 457 22.54 23.24 0.82
N THR A 458 22.24 22.32 1.75
CA THR A 458 22.21 20.87 1.45
C THR A 458 21.18 20.53 0.38
N ALA A 459 19.97 21.10 0.49
CA ALA A 459 18.93 20.88 -0.51
C ALA A 459 19.31 21.52 -1.86
N TRP A 460 19.88 22.72 -1.86
CA TRP A 460 20.32 23.41 -3.07
C TRP A 460 21.44 22.67 -3.79
N GLU A 461 22.45 22.17 -3.07
CA GLU A 461 23.55 21.38 -3.62
C GLU A 461 23.01 20.18 -4.42
N ALA A 462 22.06 19.43 -3.85
CA ALA A 462 21.47 18.28 -4.51
C ALA A 462 20.59 18.67 -5.71
N LEU A 463 19.68 19.65 -5.54
CA LEU A 463 18.74 20.03 -6.60
C LEU A 463 19.44 20.70 -7.79
N SER A 464 20.39 21.59 -7.53
CA SER A 464 21.12 22.31 -8.59
C SER A 464 22.04 21.39 -9.39
N ALA A 465 22.61 20.35 -8.77
CA ALA A 465 23.39 19.32 -9.48
C ALA A 465 22.56 18.58 -10.55
N ASP A 466 21.24 18.45 -10.31
CA ASP A 466 20.29 17.87 -11.27
C ASP A 466 19.70 18.91 -12.24
N GLY A 467 20.18 20.16 -12.20
CA GLY A 467 19.64 21.26 -13.00
C GLY A 467 18.24 21.73 -12.58
N LEU A 468 17.77 21.30 -11.40
CA LEU A 468 16.47 21.65 -10.86
C LEU A 468 16.53 23.01 -10.15
N ALA A 469 15.51 23.84 -10.42
CA ALA A 469 15.28 25.09 -9.72
C ALA A 469 13.87 25.07 -9.12
N LEU A 470 13.68 25.80 -8.02
CA LEU A 470 12.39 25.90 -7.36
C LEU A 470 11.48 26.84 -8.10
N SER A 471 10.19 26.73 -7.82
CA SER A 471 9.16 27.65 -8.29
C SER A 471 8.44 28.31 -7.13
N ARG A 472 8.02 29.55 -7.32
CA ARG A 472 7.14 30.30 -6.42
C ARG A 472 6.01 30.90 -7.26
N ASP A 473 4.77 30.68 -6.85
CA ASP A 473 3.56 31.14 -7.55
C ASP A 473 3.51 30.74 -9.04
N GLY A 474 4.02 29.55 -9.35
CA GLY A 474 4.08 29.01 -10.72
C GLY A 474 5.23 29.53 -11.57
N ALA A 475 6.03 30.49 -11.09
CA ALA A 475 7.22 31.00 -11.76
C ALA A 475 8.50 30.33 -11.25
N ARG A 476 9.39 29.95 -12.17
CA ARG A 476 10.73 29.42 -11.84
C ARG A 476 11.58 30.53 -11.20
N LEU A 477 12.34 30.18 -10.17
CA LEU A 477 13.28 31.09 -9.51
C LEU A 477 14.65 31.03 -10.20
N ASP A 478 15.17 32.20 -10.56
CA ASP A 478 16.46 32.35 -11.20
C ASP A 478 17.56 32.72 -10.19
N GLY A 479 18.72 32.06 -10.31
CA GLY A 479 19.87 32.30 -9.47
C GLY A 479 19.84 31.59 -8.11
N GLU A 480 21.04 31.35 -7.57
CA GLU A 480 21.24 30.63 -6.31
C GLU A 480 20.60 31.33 -5.10
N GLU A 481 20.75 32.66 -5.00
CA GLU A 481 20.26 33.42 -3.84
C GLU A 481 18.74 33.31 -3.67
N ALA A 482 17.98 33.44 -4.77
CA ALA A 482 16.52 33.31 -4.76
C ALA A 482 16.07 31.90 -4.35
N ASN A 483 16.76 30.87 -4.85
CA ASN A 483 16.46 29.48 -4.51
C ASN A 483 16.79 29.18 -3.05
N LEU A 484 17.94 29.63 -2.53
CA LEU A 484 18.30 29.48 -1.12
C LEU A 484 17.30 30.18 -0.19
N ALA A 485 16.84 31.39 -0.55
CA ALA A 485 15.82 32.10 0.22
C ALA A 485 14.48 31.33 0.27
N GLU A 486 14.06 30.75 -0.86
CA GLU A 486 12.87 29.89 -0.91
C GLU A 486 13.05 28.60 -0.10
N LEU A 487 14.22 27.96 -0.15
CA LEU A 487 14.51 26.75 0.63
C LEU A 487 14.46 27.02 2.13
N ARG A 488 14.98 28.16 2.60
CA ARG A 488 14.86 28.57 4.01
C ARG A 488 13.40 28.72 4.43
N ALA A 489 12.59 29.41 3.61
CA ALA A 489 11.15 29.57 3.89
C ALA A 489 10.40 28.22 3.90
N ARG A 490 10.73 27.30 2.98
CA ARG A 490 10.17 25.94 2.97
C ARG A 490 10.63 25.12 4.17
N PHE A 491 11.88 25.25 4.58
CA PHE A 491 12.43 24.59 5.76
C PHE A 491 11.75 25.07 7.05
N ASP A 492 11.49 26.38 7.19
CA ASP A 492 10.74 26.93 8.32
C ASP A 492 9.32 26.36 8.39
N ARG A 493 8.64 26.26 7.23
CA ARG A 493 7.30 25.64 7.15
C ARG A 493 7.35 24.16 7.49
N PHE A 494 8.33 23.43 6.96
CA PHE A 494 8.58 22.01 7.27
C PHE A 494 8.78 21.80 8.77
N THR A 495 9.62 22.61 9.39
CA THR A 495 9.93 22.56 10.83
C THR A 495 8.69 22.79 11.70
N ARG A 496 7.81 23.71 11.31
CA ARG A 496 6.57 23.98 12.06
C ARG A 496 5.49 22.93 11.85
N LEU A 497 5.27 22.49 10.61
CA LEU A 497 4.08 21.71 10.26
C LEU A 497 4.34 20.21 10.18
N ARG A 498 5.47 19.78 9.59
CA ARG A 498 5.70 18.37 9.25
C ARG A 498 6.68 17.68 10.20
N LEU A 499 7.76 18.36 10.60
CA LEU A 499 8.80 17.81 11.47
C LEU A 499 8.27 17.26 12.81
N PRO A 500 7.27 17.88 13.48
CA PRO A 500 6.74 17.31 14.72
C PRO A 500 6.09 15.94 14.51
N THR A 501 5.35 15.77 13.41
CA THR A 501 4.74 14.49 13.04
C THR A 501 5.81 13.44 12.72
N LEU A 502 6.82 13.79 11.93
CA LEU A 502 7.90 12.85 11.59
C LEU A 502 8.72 12.45 12.83
N SER A 503 8.96 13.38 13.75
CA SER A 503 9.65 13.11 15.01
C SER A 503 8.84 12.17 15.91
N ARG A 504 7.52 12.38 16.03
CA ARG A 504 6.61 11.47 16.76
C ARG A 504 6.60 10.06 16.17
N LEU A 505 6.70 9.95 14.85
CA LEU A 505 6.77 8.66 14.15
C LEU A 505 8.18 8.05 14.15
N GLY A 506 9.18 8.72 14.75
CA GLY A 506 10.54 8.21 14.90
C GLY A 506 11.35 8.16 13.61
N VAL A 507 11.04 9.02 12.63
CA VAL A 507 11.74 9.05 11.32
C VAL A 507 12.56 10.33 11.08
N ALA A 508 12.64 11.24 12.07
CA ALA A 508 13.25 12.56 11.92
C ALA A 508 14.15 13.00 13.06
#